data_AF-A0A7W5FK02-F1
#
_entry.id   AF-A0A7W5FK02-F1
#
_cell.length_a   1.000
_cell.length_b   1.000
_cell.length_c   1.000
_cell.angle_alpha   90.00
_cell.angle_beta   90.00
_cell.angle_gamma   90.00
#
_symmetry.space_group_name_H-M   'P 1'
#
loop_
_entity.id
_entity.type
_entity.pdbx_description
1 polymer ?
#
loop_
_entity_poly.entity_id
_entity_poly.type
_entity_poly.pdbx_seq_one_letter_code
_entity_poly.pdbx_strand_id
1 'polypeptide(L)'
;MDLPLHDPLFWARYTFAYEDEDRIGELADQIDGSPDLDDDDEDIEGVEVVFDVGGGCRLILDVALELDSHSLELIVPGLTKPAELGWDDTAQWHPHALRWSELDLICRAVDPEPGPALALLCRFAAVFEDDDVDAAAAAVDAAYASLRPEGWTGYWPSAAEWLERNDLRGQAVTWHTDGQGRHWARQKDWNQEKDFYSIRQGPDRFPHDELRTLLEAARR
;
A
#
# COMPACT_ATOMS: atom_id res chain seq x y z
N MET A 1 2.49 -18.85 -3.11
CA MET A 1 3.89 -18.75 -2.66
C MET A 1 3.91 -17.78 -1.49
N ASP A 2 4.66 -18.02 -0.42
CA ASP A 2 4.73 -17.05 0.69
C ASP A 2 5.75 -15.95 0.33
N LEU A 3 5.45 -14.69 0.64
CA LEU A 3 6.40 -13.60 0.40
C LEU A 3 7.67 -13.76 1.26
N PRO A 4 8.87 -13.56 0.70
CA PRO A 4 10.11 -13.61 1.46
C PRO A 4 10.34 -12.31 2.25
N LEU A 5 9.50 -12.05 3.26
CA LEU A 5 9.45 -10.79 4.01
C LEU A 5 10.71 -10.43 4.81
N HIS A 6 11.64 -11.38 4.97
CA HIS A 6 12.95 -11.15 5.58
C HIS A 6 14.08 -11.05 4.55
N ASP A 7 13.77 -11.06 3.26
CA ASP A 7 14.75 -10.93 2.19
C ASP A 7 14.96 -9.45 1.83
N PRO A 8 16.19 -8.90 1.99
CA PRO A 8 16.49 -7.57 1.51
C PRO A 8 16.28 -7.37 0.00
N LEU A 9 16.40 -8.40 -0.84
CA LEU A 9 16.15 -8.24 -2.27
C LEU A 9 14.67 -7.96 -2.56
N PHE A 10 13.78 -8.65 -1.83
CA PHE A 10 12.33 -8.42 -1.91
C PHE A 10 11.99 -6.96 -1.60
N TRP A 11 12.47 -6.43 -0.48
CA TRP A 11 12.15 -5.05 -0.08
C TRP A 11 12.77 -3.99 -0.99
N ALA A 12 13.88 -4.29 -1.67
CA ALA A 12 14.52 -3.38 -2.60
C ALA A 12 13.66 -3.23 -3.86
N ARG A 13 13.15 -4.36 -4.37
CA ARG A 13 12.16 -4.39 -5.47
C ARG A 13 10.83 -3.80 -5.05
N TYR A 14 10.27 -4.30 -3.94
CA TYR A 14 8.96 -3.90 -3.45
C TYR A 14 8.87 -2.39 -3.21
N THR A 15 9.93 -1.71 -2.78
CA THR A 15 9.91 -0.25 -2.53
C THR A 15 10.42 0.62 -3.69
N PHE A 16 10.83 0.01 -4.81
CA PHE A 16 11.54 0.67 -5.92
C PHE A 16 12.87 1.30 -5.48
N ALA A 17 13.47 0.84 -4.38
CA ALA A 17 14.75 1.36 -3.91
C ALA A 17 15.90 1.01 -4.86
N TYR A 18 15.69 0.02 -5.74
CA TYR A 18 16.68 -0.41 -6.71
C TYR A 18 17.00 0.61 -7.81
N GLU A 19 16.14 1.61 -8.00
CA GLU A 19 16.42 2.73 -8.91
C GLU A 19 17.60 3.61 -8.41
N ASP A 20 17.99 3.46 -7.14
CA ASP A 20 19.14 4.11 -6.52
C ASP A 20 20.22 3.06 -6.19
N GLU A 21 21.03 2.69 -7.19
CA GLU A 21 22.11 1.70 -7.06
C GLU A 21 23.08 2.03 -5.91
N ASP A 22 23.40 3.31 -5.72
CA ASP A 22 24.29 3.78 -4.65
C ASP A 22 23.71 3.46 -3.26
N ARG A 23 22.38 3.50 -3.14
CA ARG A 23 21.67 3.21 -1.89
C ARG A 23 21.64 1.71 -1.58
N ILE A 24 21.41 0.85 -2.57
CA ILE A 24 21.26 -0.60 -2.35
C ILE A 24 22.59 -1.38 -2.40
N GLY A 25 23.66 -0.76 -2.92
CA GLY A 25 25.02 -1.28 -2.85
C GLY A 25 25.18 -2.66 -3.51
N GLU A 26 25.69 -3.64 -2.76
CA GLU A 26 25.91 -5.02 -3.26
C GLU A 26 24.61 -5.75 -3.68
N LEU A 27 23.43 -5.22 -3.37
CA LEU A 27 22.17 -5.75 -3.89
C LEU A 27 21.92 -5.37 -5.36
N ALA A 28 22.53 -4.29 -5.87
CA ALA A 28 22.30 -3.83 -7.24
C ALA A 28 22.66 -4.92 -8.25
N ASP A 29 23.81 -5.57 -8.05
CA ASP A 29 24.30 -6.69 -8.87
C ASP A 29 23.34 -7.89 -8.92
N GLN A 30 22.42 -8.01 -7.95
CA GLN A 30 21.43 -9.09 -7.87
C GLN A 30 20.09 -8.72 -8.51
N ILE A 31 19.83 -7.43 -8.74
CA ILE A 31 18.57 -6.93 -9.32
C ILE A 31 18.67 -6.87 -10.85
N ASP A 32 19.80 -6.44 -11.38
CA ASP A 32 20.11 -6.32 -12.82
C ASP A 32 20.06 -7.66 -13.60
N GLY A 33 19.90 -8.79 -12.90
CA GLY A 33 19.64 -10.08 -13.50
C GLY A 33 18.17 -10.33 -13.89
N SER A 34 17.29 -9.32 -13.84
CA SER A 34 15.89 -9.47 -14.22
C SER A 34 15.80 -9.91 -15.69
N PRO A 35 14.98 -10.92 -16.02
CA PRO A 35 14.87 -11.41 -17.39
C PRO A 35 14.43 -10.28 -18.32
N ASP A 36 15.04 -10.21 -19.51
CA ASP A 36 14.50 -9.45 -20.64
C ASP A 36 13.07 -9.95 -20.85
N LEU A 37 12.07 -9.22 -20.35
CA LEU A 37 10.66 -9.52 -20.57
C LEU A 37 10.39 -9.25 -22.05
N ASP A 38 10.46 -10.29 -22.87
CA ASP A 38 9.99 -10.22 -24.24
C ASP A 38 8.46 -9.99 -24.20
N ASP A 39 7.90 -9.25 -25.17
CA ASP A 39 6.47 -8.85 -25.26
C ASP A 39 5.45 -10.04 -25.22
N ASP A 40 5.91 -11.29 -25.16
CA ASP A 40 5.12 -12.54 -25.20
C ASP A 40 5.03 -13.28 -23.84
N ASP A 41 5.57 -12.74 -22.73
CA ASP A 41 5.55 -13.41 -21.41
C ASP A 41 4.16 -13.36 -20.72
N GLU A 42 3.25 -14.24 -21.16
CA GLU A 42 1.94 -14.49 -20.55
C GLU A 42 2.01 -15.17 -19.16
N ASP A 43 3.20 -15.45 -18.63
CA ASP A 43 3.44 -16.30 -17.44
C ASP A 43 4.03 -15.56 -16.22
N ILE A 44 4.04 -14.22 -16.17
CA ILE A 44 4.52 -13.50 -14.98
C ILE A 44 3.56 -13.76 -13.80
N GLU A 45 3.97 -14.63 -12.89
CA GLU A 45 3.16 -15.09 -11.77
C GLU A 45 3.36 -14.18 -10.55
N GLY A 46 2.36 -13.31 -10.30
CA GLY A 46 2.30 -12.50 -9.08
C GLY A 46 2.09 -13.34 -7.82
N VAL A 47 2.40 -12.76 -6.66
CA VAL A 47 2.13 -13.36 -5.35
C VAL A 47 0.94 -12.66 -4.70
N GLU A 48 -0.13 -13.41 -4.47
CA GLU A 48 -1.27 -12.96 -3.68
C GLU A 48 -1.03 -13.15 -2.18
N VAL A 49 -1.19 -12.08 -1.41
CA VAL A 49 -1.22 -12.06 0.05
C VAL A 49 -2.60 -11.73 0.53
N VAL A 50 -3.19 -12.60 1.35
CA VAL A 50 -4.54 -12.44 1.87
C VAL A 50 -4.50 -12.07 3.35
N PHE A 51 -5.09 -10.92 3.69
CA PHE A 51 -5.26 -10.46 5.07
C PHE A 51 -6.70 -10.67 5.52
N ASP A 52 -6.92 -11.54 6.50
CA ASP A 52 -8.24 -11.74 7.11
C ASP A 52 -8.53 -10.64 8.13
N VAL A 53 -9.49 -9.76 7.81
CA VAL A 53 -9.90 -8.63 8.66
C VAL A 53 -11.00 -9.04 9.64
N GLY A 54 -11.57 -10.24 9.48
CA GLY A 54 -12.67 -10.75 10.29
C GLY A 54 -14.04 -10.56 9.63
N GLY A 55 -15.05 -11.26 10.17
CA GLY A 55 -16.42 -11.21 9.64
C GLY A 55 -16.57 -11.72 8.20
N GLY A 56 -15.59 -12.47 7.69
CA GLY A 56 -15.52 -12.88 6.29
C GLY A 56 -15.04 -11.79 5.34
N CYS A 57 -14.55 -10.66 5.85
CA CYS A 57 -13.93 -9.59 5.07
C CYS A 57 -12.42 -9.85 4.93
N ARG A 58 -11.87 -9.58 3.75
CA ARG A 58 -10.45 -9.80 3.44
C ARG A 58 -9.92 -8.66 2.59
N LEU A 59 -8.64 -8.33 2.77
CA LEU A 59 -7.85 -7.62 1.77
C LEU A 59 -6.99 -8.63 1.00
N ILE A 60 -6.83 -8.39 -0.29
CA ILE A 60 -5.94 -9.16 -1.16
C ILE A 60 -4.95 -8.17 -1.74
N LEU A 61 -3.67 -8.41 -1.49
CA LEU A 61 -2.57 -7.70 -2.09
C LEU A 61 -1.93 -8.61 -3.13
N ASP A 62 -2.00 -8.25 -4.39
CA ASP A 62 -1.23 -8.91 -5.45
C ASP A 62 0.09 -8.16 -5.67
N VAL A 63 1.19 -8.90 -5.75
CA VAL A 63 2.55 -8.38 -5.89
C VAL A 63 3.25 -9.07 -7.06
N ALA A 64 3.48 -8.33 -8.13
CA ALA A 64 4.26 -8.77 -9.30
C ALA A 64 5.54 -7.94 -9.39
N LEU A 65 6.59 -8.39 -8.69
CA LEU A 65 7.88 -7.66 -8.61
C LEU A 65 8.61 -7.54 -9.95
N GLU A 66 8.34 -8.43 -10.91
CA GLU A 66 8.94 -8.38 -12.24
C GLU A 66 8.29 -7.32 -13.13
N LEU A 67 7.04 -6.96 -12.84
CA LEU A 67 6.27 -5.92 -13.52
C LEU A 67 6.22 -4.61 -12.74
N ASP A 68 6.87 -4.56 -11.58
CA ASP A 68 6.76 -3.45 -10.62
C ASP A 68 5.30 -3.09 -10.30
N SER A 69 4.41 -4.09 -10.34
CA SER A 69 2.98 -3.92 -10.23
C SER A 69 2.44 -4.48 -8.92
N HIS A 70 1.65 -3.66 -8.24
CA HIS A 70 1.03 -4.00 -6.96
C HIS A 70 -0.43 -3.58 -7.00
N SER A 71 -1.35 -4.48 -6.66
CA SER A 71 -2.78 -4.14 -6.60
C SER A 71 -3.38 -4.52 -5.26
N LEU A 72 -4.28 -3.67 -4.77
CA LEU A 72 -5.01 -3.89 -3.54
C LEU A 72 -6.49 -4.05 -3.86
N GLU A 73 -7.04 -5.18 -3.46
CA GLU A 73 -8.45 -5.50 -3.60
C GLU A 73 -9.05 -5.88 -2.24
N LEU A 74 -10.38 -5.85 -2.17
CA LEU A 74 -11.13 -6.30 -1.02
C LEU A 74 -12.16 -7.35 -1.41
N ILE A 75 -12.44 -8.27 -0.48
CA ILE A 75 -13.59 -9.18 -0.53
C ILE A 75 -14.43 -8.98 0.72
N VAL A 76 -15.75 -8.89 0.53
CA VAL A 76 -16.74 -8.88 1.62
C VAL A 76 -17.76 -10.00 1.41
N PRO A 77 -18.49 -10.45 2.46
CA PRO A 77 -19.51 -11.48 2.32
C PRO A 77 -20.55 -11.15 1.24
N GLY A 78 -20.75 -12.10 0.31
CA GLY A 78 -21.73 -11.97 -0.79
C GLY A 78 -21.16 -11.40 -2.09
N LEU A 79 -19.91 -10.93 -2.09
CA LEU A 79 -19.20 -10.51 -3.29
C LEU A 79 -18.77 -11.74 -4.11
N THR A 80 -18.91 -11.68 -5.45
CA THR A 80 -18.55 -12.80 -6.35
C THR A 80 -17.20 -12.65 -7.04
N LYS A 81 -16.65 -11.43 -7.02
CA LYS A 81 -15.32 -11.06 -7.52
C LYS A 81 -14.73 -9.99 -6.59
N PRO A 82 -13.43 -9.98 -6.31
CA PRO A 82 -12.81 -8.90 -5.54
C PRO A 82 -13.13 -7.51 -6.11
N ALA A 83 -13.15 -6.52 -5.23
CA ALA A 83 -13.33 -5.13 -5.61
C ALA A 83 -12.01 -4.36 -5.43
N GLU A 84 -11.53 -3.73 -6.49
CA GLU A 84 -10.27 -2.98 -6.51
C GLU A 84 -10.35 -1.69 -5.68
N LEU A 85 -9.36 -1.49 -4.81
CA LEU A 85 -9.19 -0.30 -4.00
C LEU A 85 -8.18 0.68 -4.63
N GLY A 86 -7.10 0.15 -5.19
CA GLY A 86 -6.04 0.92 -5.83
C GLY A 86 -4.93 0.01 -6.32
N TRP A 87 -4.04 0.57 -7.12
CA TRP A 87 -2.87 -0.12 -7.65
C TRP A 87 -1.69 0.84 -7.72
N ASP A 88 -0.49 0.28 -7.79
CA ASP A 88 0.76 1.02 -7.86
C ASP A 88 1.66 0.30 -8.87
N ASP A 89 1.86 0.95 -10.02
CA ASP A 89 2.69 0.50 -11.12
C ASP A 89 3.48 1.69 -11.69
N THR A 90 4.42 1.42 -12.59
CA THR A 90 5.32 2.43 -13.17
C THR A 90 4.65 3.37 -14.19
N ALA A 91 3.38 3.13 -14.58
CA ALA A 91 2.72 3.81 -15.69
C ALA A 91 1.51 4.68 -15.28
N GLN A 92 0.67 4.18 -14.38
CA GLN A 92 -0.58 4.78 -13.92
C GLN A 92 -0.85 4.42 -12.45
N TRP A 93 -0.01 4.89 -11.53
CA TRP A 93 -0.22 4.63 -10.10
C TRP A 93 -1.49 5.30 -9.53
N HIS A 94 -2.24 4.57 -8.70
CA HIS A 94 -3.36 5.05 -7.87
C HIS A 94 -3.26 4.53 -6.42
N PRO A 95 -2.14 4.74 -5.72
CA PRO A 95 -1.88 4.12 -4.43
C PRO A 95 -2.74 4.70 -3.30
N HIS A 96 -3.22 5.95 -3.40
CA HIS A 96 -3.87 6.63 -2.27
C HIS A 96 -5.35 6.20 -2.08
N ALA A 97 -5.57 4.91 -1.86
CA ALA A 97 -6.88 4.30 -1.67
C ALA A 97 -7.44 4.52 -0.25
N LEU A 98 -6.56 4.39 0.75
CA LEU A 98 -6.92 4.45 2.17
C LEU A 98 -6.41 5.73 2.83
N ARG A 99 -7.15 6.19 3.83
CA ARG A 99 -6.63 7.13 4.83
C ARG A 99 -5.79 6.37 5.84
N TRP A 100 -4.81 7.03 6.45
CA TRP A 100 -4.01 6.42 7.52
C TRP A 100 -4.88 5.78 8.62
N SER A 101 -5.87 6.51 9.14
CA SER A 101 -6.79 6.00 10.16
C SER A 101 -7.60 4.76 9.74
N GLU A 102 -7.87 4.59 8.44
CA GLU A 102 -8.54 3.40 7.92
C GLU A 102 -7.56 2.22 7.86
N LEU A 103 -6.34 2.45 7.38
CA LEU A 103 -5.30 1.42 7.35
C LEU A 103 -4.91 0.95 8.76
N ASP A 104 -4.66 1.86 9.70
CA ASP A 104 -4.29 1.52 11.08
C ASP A 104 -5.37 0.65 11.74
N LEU A 105 -6.65 0.98 11.54
CA LEU A 105 -7.77 0.16 12.02
C LEU A 105 -7.77 -1.24 11.40
N ILE A 106 -7.58 -1.35 10.09
CA ILE A 106 -7.54 -2.64 9.38
C ILE A 106 -6.36 -3.49 9.87
N CYS A 107 -5.16 -2.90 9.91
CA CYS A 107 -3.96 -3.62 10.32
C CYS A 107 -4.10 -4.14 11.75
N ARG A 108 -4.63 -3.37 12.70
CA ARG A 108 -4.86 -3.83 14.08
C ARG A 108 -5.87 -4.98 14.19
N ALA A 109 -6.83 -5.06 13.27
CA ALA A 109 -7.77 -6.17 13.23
C ALA A 109 -7.12 -7.46 12.69
N VAL A 110 -6.15 -7.32 11.77
CA VAL A 110 -5.38 -8.43 11.20
C VAL A 110 -4.31 -8.91 12.19
N ASP A 111 -3.52 -7.98 12.72
CA ASP A 111 -2.47 -8.20 13.71
C ASP A 111 -2.43 -7.01 14.68
N PRO A 112 -2.63 -7.22 16.00
CA PRO A 112 -2.62 -6.13 16.99
C PRO A 112 -1.32 -5.32 17.03
N GLU A 113 -0.18 -5.94 16.67
CA GLU A 113 1.13 -5.28 16.70
C GLU A 113 1.56 -4.88 15.26
N PRO A 114 2.30 -3.77 15.09
CA PRO A 114 2.89 -3.41 13.80
C PRO A 114 3.75 -4.54 13.23
N GLY A 115 3.44 -4.99 12.01
CA GLY A 115 4.06 -6.16 11.41
C GLY A 115 3.86 -6.26 9.88
N PRO A 116 3.86 -7.48 9.31
CA PRO A 116 3.73 -7.73 7.87
C PRO A 116 2.61 -6.95 7.18
N ALA A 117 1.41 -6.95 7.77
CA ALA A 117 0.25 -6.29 7.19
C ALA A 117 0.48 -4.79 7.01
N LEU A 118 0.97 -4.11 8.06
CA LEU A 118 1.24 -2.69 7.99
C LEU A 118 2.41 -2.36 7.04
N ALA A 119 3.49 -3.14 7.08
CA ALA A 119 4.67 -2.93 6.24
C ALA A 119 4.36 -3.07 4.73
N LEU A 120 3.45 -3.97 4.36
CA LEU A 120 3.04 -4.15 2.97
C LEU A 120 1.98 -3.11 2.57
N LEU A 121 0.93 -2.95 3.38
CA LEU A 121 -0.25 -2.17 3.01
C LEU A 121 -0.06 -0.64 3.17
N CYS A 122 0.97 -0.16 3.88
CA CYS A 122 1.22 1.29 4.01
C CYS A 122 1.45 1.98 2.66
N ARG A 123 1.90 1.24 1.65
CA ARG A 123 1.94 1.70 0.24
C ARG A 123 0.62 2.30 -0.24
N PHE A 124 -0.52 1.77 0.24
CA PHE A 124 -1.84 2.15 -0.24
C PHE A 124 -2.56 3.19 0.64
N ALA A 125 -1.84 3.80 1.60
CA ALA A 125 -2.40 4.76 2.52
C ALA A 125 -1.61 6.07 2.55
N ALA A 126 -2.35 7.18 2.54
CA ALA A 126 -1.82 8.52 2.69
C ALA A 126 -2.20 9.15 4.03
N VAL A 127 -1.36 10.07 4.49
CA VAL A 127 -1.65 10.95 5.64
C VAL A 127 -2.17 12.29 5.16
N PHE A 128 -3.16 12.83 5.88
CA PHE A 128 -3.81 14.11 5.61
C PHE A 128 -3.74 15.03 6.84
N GLU A 129 -4.30 16.23 6.72
CA GLU A 129 -4.18 17.31 7.73
C GLU A 129 -4.66 16.91 9.13
N ASP A 130 -5.56 15.94 9.22
CA ASP A 130 -6.14 15.48 10.47
C ASP A 130 -5.49 14.22 11.05
N ASP A 131 -4.48 13.66 10.38
CA ASP A 131 -3.72 12.51 10.86
C ASP A 131 -2.55 12.93 11.76
N ASP A 132 -2.28 12.12 12.80
CA ASP A 132 -1.07 12.22 13.60
C ASP A 132 0.10 11.58 12.85
N VAL A 133 0.85 12.40 12.09
CA VAL A 133 1.94 11.93 11.24
C VAL A 133 3.06 11.26 12.04
N ASP A 134 3.34 11.73 13.26
CA ASP A 134 4.45 11.21 14.06
C ASP A 134 4.10 9.81 14.57
N ALA A 135 2.85 9.62 15.00
CA ALA A 135 2.33 8.30 15.36
C ALA A 135 2.30 7.36 14.15
N ALA A 136 1.90 7.87 12.98
CA ALA A 136 1.88 7.08 11.75
C ALA A 136 3.27 6.61 11.34
N ALA A 137 4.24 7.52 11.33
CA ALA A 137 5.63 7.22 11.02
C ALA A 137 6.22 6.19 12.00
N ALA A 138 5.98 6.38 13.30
CA ALA A 138 6.46 5.44 14.31
C ALA A 138 5.90 4.02 14.12
N ALA A 139 4.63 3.89 13.72
CA ALA A 139 4.01 2.60 13.46
C ALA A 139 4.59 1.93 12.21
N VAL A 140 4.81 2.69 11.13
CA VAL A 140 5.43 2.18 9.89
C VAL A 140 6.89 1.76 10.14
N ASP A 141 7.68 2.56 10.86
CA ASP A 141 9.05 2.19 11.24
C ASP A 141 9.08 0.92 12.10
N ALA A 142 8.15 0.80 13.06
CA ALA A 142 8.03 -0.41 13.88
C ALA A 142 7.71 -1.65 13.03
N ALA A 143 6.80 -1.53 12.06
CA ALA A 143 6.46 -2.61 11.15
C ALA A 143 7.66 -3.03 10.30
N TYR A 144 8.38 -2.10 9.66
CA TYR A 144 9.59 -2.42 8.91
C TYR A 144 10.68 -3.02 9.80
N ALA A 145 10.90 -2.46 11.00
CA ALA A 145 11.90 -2.96 11.92
C ALA A 145 11.62 -4.40 12.38
N SER A 146 10.34 -4.79 12.50
CA SER A 146 9.93 -6.15 12.88
C SER A 146 10.33 -7.21 11.83
N LEU A 147 10.49 -6.80 10.57
CA LEU A 147 10.81 -7.67 9.44
C LEU A 147 12.29 -7.65 9.07
N ARG A 148 13.05 -6.72 9.65
CA ARG A 148 14.46 -6.51 9.32
C ARG A 148 15.35 -7.64 9.87
N PRO A 149 16.10 -8.34 9.01
CA PRO A 149 17.09 -9.32 9.46
C PRO A 149 18.14 -8.70 10.37
N GLU A 150 18.66 -9.50 11.31
CA GLU A 150 19.75 -9.06 12.18
C GLU A 150 20.98 -8.65 11.36
N GLY A 151 21.60 -7.53 11.74
CA GLY A 151 22.78 -6.99 11.05
C GLY A 151 22.48 -6.27 9.74
N TRP A 152 21.23 -6.26 9.27
CA TRP A 152 20.85 -5.55 8.06
C TRP A 152 20.46 -4.10 8.35
N THR A 153 21.45 -3.25 8.66
CA THR A 153 21.25 -1.80 8.85
C THR A 153 21.53 -0.97 7.60
N GLY A 154 21.60 -1.60 6.42
CA GLY A 154 21.79 -0.95 5.12
C GLY A 154 20.53 -0.19 4.68
N TYR A 155 20.12 -0.36 3.42
CA TYR A 155 19.07 0.46 2.78
C TYR A 155 17.65 0.35 3.38
N TRP A 156 17.41 -0.60 4.31
CA TRP A 156 16.08 -1.11 4.70
C TRP A 156 14.98 -0.04 4.77
N PRO A 157 13.76 -0.31 4.26
CA PRO A 157 12.70 0.69 4.17
C PRO A 157 12.43 1.43 5.48
N SER A 158 12.12 2.72 5.37
CA SER A 158 11.81 3.58 6.50
C SER A 158 10.49 4.33 6.33
N ALA A 159 9.92 4.79 7.44
CA ALA A 159 8.75 5.65 7.41
C ALA A 159 9.00 6.98 6.71
N ALA A 160 10.24 7.49 6.73
CA ALA A 160 10.60 8.73 6.04
C ALA A 160 10.39 8.62 4.52
N GLU A 161 10.79 7.49 3.93
CA GLU A 161 10.60 7.20 2.49
C GLU A 161 9.14 6.96 2.15
N TRP A 162 8.41 6.29 3.04
CA TRP A 162 6.97 6.15 2.89
C TRP A 162 6.27 7.53 2.87
N LEU A 163 6.61 8.43 3.80
CA LEU A 163 6.04 9.78 3.87
C LEU A 163 6.45 10.67 2.69
N GLU A 164 7.64 10.48 2.13
CA GLU A 164 8.05 11.19 0.91
C GLU A 164 7.03 10.98 -0.21
N ARG A 165 6.43 9.80 -0.31
CA ARG A 165 5.36 9.51 -1.28
C ARG A 165 3.95 9.81 -0.76
N ASN A 166 3.70 9.55 0.52
CA ASN A 166 2.33 9.44 1.05
C ASN A 166 1.88 10.59 1.97
N ASP A 167 2.75 11.58 2.24
CA ASP A 167 2.36 12.78 2.97
C ASP A 167 1.67 13.80 2.07
N LEU A 168 0.33 13.84 2.15
CA LEU A 168 -0.52 14.74 1.37
C LEU A 168 -1.04 15.94 2.18
N ARG A 169 -0.45 16.20 3.36
CA ARG A 169 -0.69 17.45 4.10
C ARG A 169 -0.19 18.63 3.27
N GLY A 170 -0.91 19.75 3.32
CA GLY A 170 -0.65 20.94 2.52
C GLY A 170 -1.03 20.80 1.04
N GLN A 171 -1.40 19.62 0.54
CA GLN A 171 -1.63 19.38 -0.90
C GLN A 171 -3.05 19.74 -1.38
N ALA A 172 -3.82 20.48 -0.57
CA ALA A 172 -5.18 20.93 -0.88
C ALA A 172 -6.18 19.80 -1.23
N VAL A 173 -6.02 18.64 -0.60
CA VAL A 173 -6.96 17.51 -0.71
C VAL A 173 -8.16 17.74 0.20
N THR A 174 -9.36 17.81 -0.39
CA THR A 174 -10.61 18.03 0.33
C THR A 174 -11.42 16.74 0.38
N TRP A 175 -11.71 16.27 1.59
CA TRP A 175 -12.59 15.13 1.83
C TRP A 175 -14.05 15.53 1.85
N HIS A 176 -14.89 14.68 1.28
CA HIS A 176 -16.33 14.82 1.17
C HIS A 176 -17.00 13.58 1.74
N THR A 177 -18.19 13.77 2.28
CA THR A 177 -19.04 12.70 2.80
C THR A 177 -20.46 12.92 2.32
N ASP A 178 -21.12 11.90 1.79
CA ASP A 178 -22.55 11.97 1.45
C ASP A 178 -23.46 11.50 2.60
N GLY A 179 -24.76 11.57 2.37
CA GLY A 179 -25.77 11.09 3.33
C GLY A 179 -25.78 9.56 3.55
N GLN A 180 -25.03 8.80 2.76
CA GLN A 180 -24.86 7.35 2.94
C GLN A 180 -23.55 7.01 3.66
N GLY A 181 -22.75 8.02 4.04
CA GLY A 181 -21.46 7.84 4.70
C GLY A 181 -20.34 7.44 3.74
N ARG A 182 -20.51 7.58 2.42
CA ARG A 182 -19.43 7.35 1.46
C ARG A 182 -18.46 8.52 1.54
N HIS A 183 -17.17 8.21 1.57
CA HIS A 183 -16.10 9.19 1.74
C HIS A 183 -15.22 9.21 0.50
N TRP A 184 -15.06 10.37 -0.12
CA TRP A 184 -14.16 10.55 -1.26
C TRP A 184 -13.43 11.88 -1.17
N ALA A 185 -12.32 12.03 -1.88
CA ALA A 185 -11.54 13.25 -1.83
C ALA A 185 -11.26 13.82 -3.22
N ARG A 186 -11.06 15.13 -3.29
CA ARG A 186 -10.60 15.80 -4.51
C ARG A 186 -9.45 16.74 -4.18
N GLN A 187 -8.45 16.74 -5.03
CA GLN A 187 -7.42 17.75 -5.03
C GLN A 187 -7.86 18.90 -5.94
N LYS A 188 -7.78 20.13 -5.42
CA LYS A 188 -8.33 21.30 -6.12
C LYS A 188 -7.54 21.68 -7.38
N ASP A 189 -6.22 21.50 -7.35
CA ASP A 189 -5.30 21.87 -8.42
C ASP A 189 -4.24 20.78 -8.58
N TRP A 190 -4.05 20.30 -9.81
CA TRP A 190 -2.95 19.41 -10.19
C TRP A 190 -1.70 20.29 -10.44
N ASN A 191 -0.49 19.80 -10.11
CA ASN A 191 0.78 20.55 -9.99
C ASN A 191 1.09 21.13 -8.59
N GLN A 192 0.61 20.47 -7.55
CA GLN A 192 1.21 20.68 -6.23
C GLN A 192 2.55 19.93 -6.13
N GLU A 193 3.24 20.05 -4.98
CA GLU A 193 4.45 19.27 -4.74
C GLU A 193 4.17 17.76 -4.86
N LYS A 194 2.96 17.32 -4.47
CA LYS A 194 2.48 15.95 -4.64
C LYS A 194 1.02 15.92 -5.10
N ASP A 195 0.73 15.04 -6.04
CA ASP A 195 -0.63 14.84 -6.56
C ASP A 195 -1.34 13.68 -5.86
N PHE A 196 -2.64 13.81 -5.68
CA PHE A 196 -3.50 12.80 -5.06
C PHE A 196 -3.97 11.76 -6.09
N TYR A 197 -3.12 10.77 -6.32
CA TYR A 197 -3.39 9.62 -7.17
C TYR A 197 -4.30 8.59 -6.50
N SER A 198 -5.61 8.67 -6.77
CA SER A 198 -6.62 7.77 -6.21
C SER A 198 -7.79 7.60 -7.16
N ILE A 199 -8.41 6.41 -7.16
CA ILE A 199 -9.72 6.20 -7.79
C ILE A 199 -10.89 6.66 -6.88
N ARG A 200 -10.60 6.97 -5.61
CA ARG A 200 -11.56 7.45 -4.59
C ARG A 200 -11.86 8.95 -4.73
N GLN A 201 -12.15 9.39 -5.95
CA GLN A 201 -12.40 10.80 -6.31
C GLN A 201 -13.88 11.16 -6.51
N GLY A 202 -14.77 10.19 -6.27
CA GLY A 202 -16.21 10.35 -6.37
C GLY A 202 -16.97 9.12 -5.88
N PRO A 203 -18.31 9.16 -5.93
CA PRO A 203 -19.17 8.13 -5.35
C PRO A 203 -19.30 6.85 -6.20
N ASP A 204 -18.91 6.86 -7.47
CA ASP A 204 -19.35 5.85 -8.45
C ASP A 204 -18.30 4.81 -8.85
N ARG A 205 -17.00 5.11 -8.72
CA ARG A 205 -15.91 4.22 -9.18
C ARG A 205 -15.27 3.38 -8.09
N PHE A 206 -15.31 3.87 -6.86
CA PHE A 206 -14.64 3.26 -5.72
C PHE A 206 -15.65 2.39 -4.93
N PRO A 207 -15.25 1.21 -4.42
CA PRO A 207 -16.15 0.30 -3.69
C PRO A 207 -16.42 0.80 -2.26
N HIS A 208 -17.15 1.92 -2.14
CA HIS A 208 -17.39 2.59 -0.86
C HIS A 208 -18.16 1.72 0.15
N ASP A 209 -19.17 1.00 -0.32
CA ASP A 209 -20.04 0.18 0.55
C ASP A 209 -19.30 -1.05 1.07
N GLU A 210 -18.46 -1.65 0.23
CA GLU A 210 -17.63 -2.77 0.60
C GLU A 210 -16.49 -2.34 1.54
N LEU A 211 -15.81 -1.21 1.28
CA LEU A 211 -14.83 -0.65 2.22
C LEU A 211 -15.50 -0.36 3.58
N ARG A 212 -16.70 0.23 3.59
CA ARG A 212 -17.42 0.50 4.83
C ARG A 212 -17.72 -0.80 5.60
N THR A 213 -18.13 -1.85 4.91
CA THR A 213 -18.38 -3.17 5.50
C THR A 213 -17.12 -3.76 6.12
N LEU A 214 -15.98 -3.65 5.42
CA LEU A 214 -14.67 -4.08 5.91
C LEU A 214 -14.22 -3.27 7.15
N LEU A 215 -14.39 -1.95 7.13
CA LEU A 215 -14.08 -1.09 8.29
C LEU A 215 -15.01 -1.35 9.49
N GLU A 216 -16.27 -1.72 9.26
CA GLU A 216 -17.17 -2.16 10.32
C GLU A 216 -16.78 -3.51 10.91
N ALA A 217 -16.22 -4.42 10.11
CA ALA A 217 -15.68 -5.69 10.59
C ALA A 217 -14.41 -5.48 11.43
N ALA A 218 -13.50 -4.62 10.99
CA ALA A 218 -12.25 -4.30 11.68
C ALA A 218 -12.43 -3.66 13.07
N ARG A 219 -13.62 -3.13 13.39
CA ARG A 219 -13.93 -2.50 14.70
C ARG A 219 -14.40 -3.49 15.78
N ARG A 220 -14.63 -4.76 15.43
CA ARG A 220 -15.24 -5.76 16.32
C ARG A 220 -14.20 -6.50 17.14
#